data_AF-A0A2Z2KRQ9-F1
#
_entry.id   AF-A0A2Z2KRQ9-F1
#
_cell.length_a   1.000
_cell.length_b   1.000
_cell.length_c   1.000
_cell.angle_alpha   90.00
_cell.angle_beta   90.00
_cell.angle_gamma   90.00
#
_symmetry.space_group_name_H-M   'P 1'
#
loop_
_entity.id
_entity.type
_entity.pdbx_description
1 polymer ?
#
loop_
_entity_poly.entity_id
_entity_poly.type
_entity_poly.pdbx_seq_one_letter_code
_entity_poly.pdbx_strand_id
1 'polypeptide(L)'
;MDSETEEFFYGTWKVEKMLGFANSYNDASGYPTGQQVIGDEIIINQDLFSSKGFESYKAYQYELEDPHYNITEICYNKDSFYRLFKMDMLSLNENDEVKALSVSDSSTGLSIPVSFLDVNNDRLILMLEATQFELQRVTE
;
A
#
# COMPACT_ATOMS: atom_id res chain seq x y z
N MET A 1 1.62 -6.53 14.21
CA MET A 1 2.58 -6.73 13.10
C MET A 1 3.94 -7.04 13.74
N ASP A 2 5.03 -7.30 13.02
CA ASP A 2 6.35 -7.36 13.70
C ASP A 2 6.87 -5.95 13.98
N SER A 3 7.72 -5.81 14.99
CA SER A 3 8.14 -4.50 15.50
C SER A 3 8.94 -3.67 14.50
N GLU A 4 9.74 -4.33 13.66
CA GLU A 4 10.55 -3.67 12.63
C GLU A 4 9.66 -3.06 11.54
N THR A 5 8.66 -3.82 11.09
CA THR A 5 7.65 -3.35 10.15
C THR A 5 6.81 -2.22 10.76
N GLU A 6 6.45 -2.29 12.05
CA GLU A 6 5.71 -1.20 12.73
C GLU A 6 6.50 0.11 12.76
N GLU A 7 7.77 0.06 13.15
CA GLU A 7 8.65 1.24 13.18
C GLU A 7 8.82 1.87 11.79
N PHE A 8 8.97 1.04 10.75
CA PHE A 8 9.08 1.50 9.37
C PHE A 8 7.74 1.95 8.78
N PHE A 9 6.60 1.36 9.14
CA PHE A 9 5.33 1.61 8.46
C PHE A 9 4.62 2.86 8.99
N TYR A 10 4.73 3.14 10.30
CA TYR A 10 4.06 4.27 10.91
C TYR A 10 4.70 5.61 10.53
N GLY A 11 3.85 6.57 10.14
CA GLY A 11 4.23 7.90 9.74
C GLY A 11 3.21 8.56 8.81
N THR A 12 3.55 9.77 8.37
CA THR A 12 2.85 10.43 7.28
C THR A 12 3.60 10.16 5.98
N TRP A 13 2.84 9.76 4.97
CA TRP A 13 3.37 9.32 3.68
C TRP A 13 2.71 10.11 2.57
N LYS A 14 3.50 10.51 1.59
CA LYS A 14 3.03 11.18 0.39
C LYS A 14 3.20 10.28 -0.81
N VAL A 15 2.19 10.23 -1.68
CA VAL A 15 2.27 9.50 -2.93
C VAL A 15 3.25 10.22 -3.86
N GLU A 16 4.41 9.62 -4.11
CA GLU A 16 5.50 10.25 -4.86
C GLU A 16 5.34 10.04 -6.37
N LYS A 17 5.22 8.78 -6.77
CA LYS A 17 5.20 8.40 -8.19
C LYS A 17 4.48 7.09 -8.41
N MET A 18 3.98 6.94 -9.62
CA MET A 18 3.41 5.71 -10.09
C MET A 18 4.50 4.71 -10.51
N LEU A 19 4.41 3.48 -10.03
CA LEU A 19 5.36 2.40 -10.35
C LEU A 19 4.85 1.50 -11.47
N GLY A 20 3.54 1.30 -11.51
CA GLY A 20 2.93 0.38 -12.46
C GLY A 20 1.60 -0.15 -11.96
N PHE A 21 1.33 -1.37 -12.38
CA PHE A 21 0.02 -1.73 -12.84
C PHE A 21 -0.11 -3.26 -12.95
N ALA A 22 -1.06 -3.86 -12.23
CA ALA A 22 -1.34 -5.29 -12.28
C ALA A 22 -2.11 -5.66 -13.55
N ASN A 23 -1.51 -6.48 -14.41
CA ASN A 23 -2.11 -6.92 -15.68
C ASN A 23 -3.45 -7.66 -15.53
N SER A 24 -3.75 -8.21 -14.34
CA SER A 24 -4.96 -8.98 -14.06
C SER A 24 -6.26 -8.15 -14.03
N TYR A 25 -6.17 -6.82 -13.98
CA TYR A 25 -7.31 -5.90 -13.82
C TYR A 25 -7.48 -4.92 -15.00
N ASN A 26 -7.07 -5.37 -16.19
CA ASN A 26 -7.05 -4.58 -17.43
C ASN A 26 -8.41 -4.00 -17.85
N ASP A 27 -9.52 -4.61 -17.41
CA ASP A 27 -10.87 -4.19 -17.81
C ASP A 27 -11.53 -3.18 -16.84
N ALA A 28 -11.02 -3.06 -15.60
CA ALA A 28 -11.72 -2.35 -14.51
C ALA A 28 -11.13 -0.98 -14.17
N SER A 29 -9.86 -0.75 -14.45
CA SER A 29 -9.15 0.49 -14.11
C SER A 29 -8.89 1.29 -15.40
N GLY A 30 -9.15 2.60 -15.40
CA GLY A 30 -9.11 3.47 -16.59
C GLY A 30 -7.69 3.71 -17.16
N TYR A 31 -7.05 2.64 -17.63
CA TYR A 31 -5.64 2.51 -17.97
C TYR A 31 -5.25 3.26 -19.25
N PRO A 32 -4.77 4.49 -19.11
CA PRO A 32 -3.35 4.49 -18.81
C PRO A 32 -2.96 5.49 -17.73
N THR A 33 -3.92 6.17 -17.10
CA THR A 33 -3.59 7.30 -16.22
C THR A 33 -3.42 6.92 -14.75
N GLY A 34 -3.87 5.72 -14.35
CA GLY A 34 -3.93 5.32 -12.94
C GLY A 34 -4.88 6.20 -12.14
N GLN A 35 -4.90 6.02 -10.82
CA GLN A 35 -5.55 6.96 -9.92
C GLN A 35 -4.72 8.26 -9.81
N GLN A 36 -5.38 9.41 -9.93
CA GLN A 36 -4.83 10.75 -9.73
C GLN A 36 -4.66 11.04 -8.24
N VAL A 37 -3.74 10.31 -7.61
CA VAL A 37 -3.43 10.43 -6.17
C VAL A 37 -2.00 10.89 -5.91
N ILE A 38 -1.21 11.16 -6.96
CA ILE A 38 0.15 11.67 -6.80
C ILE A 38 0.11 13.03 -6.10
N GLY A 39 0.88 13.15 -5.02
CA GLY A 39 0.92 14.33 -4.17
C GLY A 39 -0.01 14.25 -2.96
N ASP A 40 -0.97 13.32 -2.94
CA ASP A 40 -1.87 13.12 -1.80
C ASP A 40 -1.12 12.45 -0.64
N GLU A 41 -1.63 12.67 0.57
CA GLU A 41 -1.03 12.17 1.81
C GLU A 41 -1.91 11.12 2.51
N ILE A 42 -1.24 10.20 3.19
CA ILE A 42 -1.82 9.15 4.03
C ILE A 42 -1.15 9.25 5.40
N ILE A 43 -1.96 9.18 6.45
CA ILE A 43 -1.50 9.11 7.83
C ILE A 43 -1.69 7.67 8.30
N ILE A 44 -0.62 7.06 8.78
CA ILE A 44 -0.61 5.68 9.26
C ILE A 44 0.04 5.67 10.64
N ASN A 45 -0.75 5.50 11.69
CA ASN A 45 -0.30 5.45 13.07
C ASN A 45 -1.01 4.32 13.80
N GLN A 46 -0.49 3.92 14.96
CA GLN A 46 -1.13 2.90 15.80
C GLN A 46 -2.60 3.24 16.12
N ASP A 47 -2.89 4.50 16.43
CA ASP A 47 -4.23 4.92 16.88
C ASP A 47 -5.11 5.49 15.75
N LEU A 48 -4.53 5.77 14.57
CA LEU A 48 -5.22 6.46 13.48
C LEU A 48 -4.69 6.02 12.11
N PHE A 49 -5.61 5.62 11.25
CA PHE A 49 -5.38 5.56 9.81
C PHE A 49 -6.23 6.63 9.11
N SER A 50 -5.63 7.42 8.24
CA SER A 50 -6.38 8.36 7.40
C SER A 50 -5.84 8.38 5.98
N SER A 51 -6.73 8.07 5.02
CA SER A 51 -6.52 8.22 3.59
C SER A 51 -7.45 9.29 3.00
N LYS A 52 -7.91 10.22 3.85
CA LYS A 52 -8.76 11.36 3.43
C LYS A 52 -8.08 12.28 2.43
N GLY A 53 -6.74 12.24 2.32
CA GLY A 53 -5.98 12.96 1.30
C GLY A 53 -6.34 12.59 -0.14
N PHE A 54 -6.95 11.42 -0.39
CA PHE A 54 -7.42 10.99 -1.72
C PHE A 54 -8.74 11.69 -2.13
N GLU A 55 -8.74 13.02 -2.20
CA GLU A 55 -9.94 13.84 -2.41
C GLU A 55 -10.69 13.49 -3.70
N SER A 56 -9.95 13.10 -4.74
CA SER A 56 -10.50 12.74 -6.05
C SER A 56 -11.23 11.37 -6.06
N TYR A 57 -11.04 10.54 -5.03
CA TYR A 57 -11.51 9.15 -5.01
C TYR A 57 -12.27 8.79 -3.73
N LYS A 58 -13.60 9.00 -3.74
CA LYS A 58 -14.48 8.67 -2.59
C LYS A 58 -14.33 7.24 -2.08
N ALA A 59 -14.06 6.29 -2.98
CA ALA A 59 -13.91 4.88 -2.64
C ALA A 59 -12.67 4.58 -1.76
N TYR A 60 -11.72 5.51 -1.66
CA TYR A 60 -10.50 5.36 -0.85
C TYR A 60 -10.41 6.37 0.30
N GLN A 61 -11.48 7.12 0.61
CA GLN A 61 -11.48 8.13 1.67
C GLN A 61 -11.88 7.53 3.03
N TYR A 62 -10.93 6.90 3.70
CA TYR A 62 -11.12 6.29 5.01
C TYR A 62 -10.48 7.14 6.11
N GLU A 63 -11.10 7.10 7.28
CA GLU A 63 -10.53 7.54 8.55
C GLU A 63 -10.98 6.52 9.59
N LEU A 64 -10.02 5.84 10.21
CA LEU A 64 -10.25 4.75 11.15
C LEU A 64 -9.53 5.08 12.46
N GLU A 65 -10.26 5.05 13.56
CA GLU A 65 -9.70 5.08 14.91
C GLU A 65 -9.36 3.64 15.33
N ASP A 66 -8.21 3.46 15.98
CA ASP A 66 -7.69 2.13 16.39
C ASP A 66 -7.66 1.12 15.22
N PRO A 67 -6.98 1.43 14.10
CA PRO A 67 -6.92 0.54 12.94
C PRO A 67 -6.15 -0.75 13.26
N HIS A 68 -6.58 -1.87 12.67
CA HIS A 68 -5.83 -3.12 12.73
C HIS A 68 -4.99 -3.30 11.46
N TYR A 69 -3.67 -3.40 11.65
CA TYR A 69 -2.70 -3.68 10.58
C TYR A 69 -2.25 -5.13 10.63
N ASN A 70 -2.32 -5.81 9.49
CA ASN A 70 -1.92 -7.22 9.38
C ASN A 70 -0.95 -7.44 8.23
N ILE A 71 0.12 -8.18 8.51
CA ILE A 71 0.90 -8.83 7.45
C ILE A 71 0.08 -10.02 6.97
N THR A 72 -0.41 -9.95 5.74
CA THR A 72 -1.22 -11.01 5.15
C THR A 72 -0.35 -12.07 4.51
N GLU A 73 0.78 -11.66 3.92
CA GLU A 73 1.69 -12.53 3.17
C GLU A 73 3.12 -12.00 3.24
N ILE A 74 4.10 -12.90 3.18
CA ILE A 74 5.54 -12.56 3.14
C ILE A 74 6.19 -13.29 1.95
N CYS A 75 6.84 -12.54 1.08
CA CYS A 75 7.54 -13.01 -0.10
C CYS A 75 9.03 -12.72 0.03
N TYR A 76 9.89 -13.74 0.03
CA TYR A 76 11.32 -13.59 0.30
C TYR A 76 12.18 -13.32 -0.96
N ASN A 77 11.53 -13.08 -2.09
CA ASN A 77 12.15 -12.74 -3.37
C ASN A 77 11.06 -12.39 -4.40
N LYS A 78 11.50 -11.73 -5.49
CA LYS A 78 10.64 -11.37 -6.64
C LYS A 78 9.85 -12.55 -7.22
N ASP A 79 10.48 -13.72 -7.27
CA ASP A 79 9.89 -14.94 -7.81
C ASP A 79 8.69 -15.43 -6.97
N SER A 80 8.83 -15.43 -5.64
CA SER A 80 7.76 -15.78 -4.71
C SER A 80 6.61 -14.77 -4.76
N PHE A 81 6.95 -13.48 -4.86
CA PHE A 81 5.97 -12.41 -5.04
C PHE A 81 5.13 -12.60 -6.30
N TYR A 82 5.78 -12.80 -7.45
CA TYR A 82 5.08 -13.05 -8.70
C TYR A 82 4.18 -14.29 -8.64
N ARG A 83 4.65 -15.37 -8.00
CA ARG A 83 3.86 -16.60 -7.89
C ARG A 83 2.58 -16.40 -7.07
N LEU A 84 2.63 -15.59 -6.03
CA LEU A 84 1.51 -15.35 -5.13
C LEU A 84 0.54 -14.29 -5.70
N PHE A 85 1.05 -13.13 -6.06
CA PHE A 85 0.24 -11.99 -6.52
C PHE A 85 -0.08 -12.03 -8.02
N LYS A 86 0.59 -12.89 -8.80
CA LYS A 86 0.50 -12.95 -10.28
C LYS A 86 0.72 -11.57 -10.93
N MET A 87 1.60 -10.79 -10.30
CA MET A 87 1.83 -9.39 -10.63
C MET A 87 3.33 -9.20 -10.84
N ASP A 88 3.68 -8.61 -11.98
CA ASP A 88 5.05 -8.18 -12.22
C ASP A 88 5.23 -6.78 -11.65
N MET A 89 6.19 -6.64 -10.75
CA MET A 89 6.58 -5.36 -10.18
C MET A 89 8.03 -5.10 -10.59
N LEU A 90 8.19 -4.37 -11.70
CA LEU A 90 9.50 -4.12 -12.33
C LEU A 90 10.49 -3.43 -11.39
N SER A 91 10.01 -2.75 -10.35
CA SER A 91 10.82 -2.07 -9.35
C SER A 91 11.34 -2.97 -8.23
N LEU A 92 11.03 -4.28 -8.21
CA LEU A 92 11.58 -5.23 -7.25
C LEU A 92 12.88 -5.84 -7.78
N ASN A 93 13.87 -5.93 -6.91
CA ASN A 93 15.09 -6.70 -7.10
C ASN A 93 14.86 -8.18 -6.78
N GLU A 94 15.74 -9.04 -7.29
CA GLU A 94 15.61 -10.51 -7.15
C GLU A 94 15.48 -10.96 -5.69
N ASN A 95 16.21 -10.34 -4.76
CA ASN A 95 16.29 -10.75 -3.35
C ASN A 95 15.45 -9.88 -2.41
N ASP A 96 14.61 -8.99 -2.94
CA ASP A 96 13.77 -8.16 -2.08
C ASP A 96 12.77 -9.02 -1.31
N GLU A 97 12.73 -8.83 0.02
CA GLU A 97 11.65 -9.31 0.87
C GLU A 97 10.49 -8.32 0.81
N VAL A 98 9.28 -8.84 0.58
CA VAL A 98 8.06 -8.05 0.46
C VAL A 98 7.01 -8.58 1.43
N LYS A 99 6.54 -7.71 2.33
CA LYS A 99 5.42 -7.98 3.25
C LYS A 99 4.18 -7.26 2.73
N ALA A 100 3.12 -8.00 2.47
CA ALA A 100 1.84 -7.42 2.10
C ALA A 100 1.05 -7.05 3.35
N LEU A 101 0.60 -5.80 3.42
CA LEU A 101 -0.06 -5.22 4.58
C LEU A 101 -1.50 -4.84 4.23
N SER A 102 -2.45 -5.28 5.06
CA SER A 102 -3.84 -4.82 5.00
C SER A 102 -4.16 -3.92 6.19
N VAL A 103 -5.12 -3.02 5.97
CA VAL A 103 -5.73 -2.18 6.99
C VAL A 103 -7.17 -2.60 7.18
N SER A 104 -7.58 -2.83 8.41
CA SER A 104 -8.96 -3.15 8.76
C SER A 104 -9.51 -2.22 9.83
N ASP A 105 -10.80 -1.95 9.74
CA ASP A 105 -11.58 -1.29 10.79
C ASP A 105 -11.74 -2.27 11.96
N SER A 106 -11.23 -1.91 13.15
CA SER A 106 -11.30 -2.75 14.35
C SER A 106 -12.73 -3.03 14.82
N SER A 107 -13.67 -2.12 14.56
CA SER A 107 -15.06 -2.26 14.98
C SER A 107 -15.84 -3.28 14.15
N THR A 108 -15.50 -3.43 12.87
CA THR A 108 -16.17 -4.36 11.93
C THR A 108 -15.32 -5.57 11.58
N GLY A 109 -14.01 -5.49 11.78
CA GLY A 109 -13.02 -6.47 11.34
C GLY A 109 -12.80 -6.51 9.82
N LEU A 110 -13.46 -5.63 9.06
CA LEU A 110 -13.40 -5.63 7.59
C LEU A 110 -12.21 -4.82 7.09
N SER A 111 -11.49 -5.39 6.12
CA SER A 111 -10.42 -4.66 5.43
C SER A 111 -10.98 -3.60 4.49
N ILE A 112 -10.28 -2.46 4.42
CA ILE A 112 -10.57 -1.38 3.49
C ILE A 112 -9.86 -1.62 2.14
N PRO A 113 -10.31 -1.02 1.03
CA PRO A 113 -9.69 -1.14 -0.28
C PRO A 113 -8.41 -0.28 -0.41
N VAL A 114 -7.59 -0.25 0.63
CA VAL A 114 -6.26 0.37 0.66
C VAL A 114 -5.31 -0.63 1.31
N SER A 115 -4.23 -0.96 0.60
CA SER A 115 -3.25 -1.93 1.06
C SER A 115 -1.84 -1.47 0.70
N PHE A 116 -0.84 -2.09 1.32
CA PHE A 116 0.55 -1.69 1.17
C PHE A 116 1.46 -2.88 0.94
N LEU A 117 2.59 -2.62 0.29
CA LEU A 117 3.72 -3.53 0.26
C LEU A 117 4.88 -2.84 0.96
N ASP A 118 5.34 -3.42 2.04
CA ASP A 118 6.62 -3.07 2.65
C ASP A 118 7.71 -3.91 1.98
N VAL A 119 8.71 -3.23 1.40
CA VAL A 119 9.86 -3.86 0.77
C VAL A 119 11.09 -3.59 1.64
N ASN A 120 11.60 -4.67 2.25
CA ASN A 120 12.77 -4.70 3.13
C ASN A 120 12.72 -3.74 4.34
N ASN A 121 11.56 -3.21 4.74
CA ASN A 121 11.45 -2.09 5.69
C ASN A 121 12.19 -0.82 5.23
N ASP A 122 12.35 -0.64 3.92
CA ASP A 122 13.08 0.49 3.31
C ASP A 122 12.19 1.32 2.37
N ARG A 123 11.23 0.66 1.70
CA ARG A 123 10.33 1.28 0.72
C ARG A 123 8.90 0.86 1.00
N LEU A 124 8.00 1.83 0.92
CA LEU A 124 6.58 1.58 1.10
C LEU A 124 5.85 1.84 -0.22
N ILE A 125 5.09 0.84 -0.66
CA ILE A 125 4.29 0.92 -1.88
C ILE A 125 2.81 0.91 -1.49
N LEU A 126 2.07 1.87 -2.01
CA LEU A 126 0.62 1.89 -1.96
C LEU A 126 0.04 1.05 -3.10
N MET A 127 -0.91 0.21 -2.74
CA MET A 127 -1.74 -0.58 -3.65
C MET A 127 -3.18 -0.06 -3.61
N LEU A 128 -3.62 0.54 -4.73
CA LEU A 128 -5.01 0.91 -4.97
C LEU A 128 -5.53 0.07 -6.15
N GLU A 129 -6.24 -1.00 -5.83
CA GLU A 129 -6.67 -2.03 -6.79
C GLU A 129 -5.48 -2.57 -7.59
N ALA A 130 -5.41 -2.22 -8.88
CA ALA A 130 -4.38 -2.66 -9.80
C ALA A 130 -3.16 -1.74 -9.82
N THR A 131 -3.22 -0.56 -9.20
CA THR A 131 -2.18 0.46 -9.36
C THR A 131 -1.24 0.49 -8.18
N GLN A 132 0.05 0.59 -8.50
CA GLN A 132 1.14 0.65 -7.54
C GLN A 132 1.74 2.06 -7.54
N PHE A 133 1.92 2.61 -6.34
CA PHE A 133 2.60 3.89 -6.16
C PHE A 133 3.69 3.79 -5.11
N GLU A 134 4.83 4.42 -5.36
CA GLU A 134 5.84 4.63 -4.32
C GLU A 134 5.35 5.70 -3.35
N LEU A 135 5.52 5.44 -2.06
CA LEU A 135 5.29 6.43 -1.01
C LEU A 135 6.62 6.98 -0.52
N GLN A 136 6.66 8.30 -0.36
CA GLN A 136 7.76 9.00 0.28
C GLN A 136 7.34 9.43 1.68
N ARG A 137 8.16 9.11 2.67
CA ARG A 137 7.93 9.57 4.04
C ARG A 137 8.02 11.09 4.10
N VAL A 138 7.03 11.74 4.70
CA VAL A 138 7.06 13.18 4.96
C VAL A 138 7.91 13.38 6.21
N THR A 139 9.12 13.89 6.04
CA THR A 139 9.97 14.34 7.16
C THR A 139 9.56 15.74 7.58
N GLU A 140 9.29 15.94 8.88
CA GLU A 140 9.13 17.28 9.48
C GLU A 140 10.41 18.11 9.40
#